data_AF-A0A2V7QB96-F1
#
_entry.id   AF-A0A2V7QB96-F1
#
_cell.length_a   1.000
_cell.length_b   1.000
_cell.length_c   1.000
_cell.angle_alpha   90.00
_cell.angle_beta   90.00
_cell.angle_gamma   90.00
#
_symmetry.space_group_name_H-M   'P 1'
#
loop_
_entity.id
_entity.type
_entity.pdbx_description
1 polymer ?
#
loop_
_entity_poly.entity_id
_entity_poly.type
_entity_poly.pdbx_seq_one_letter_code
_entity_poly.pdbx_strand_id
1 'polypeptide(L)'
;GQAVVYADASKPNEARAIRDELVRRSQREYVQPTTLAMLSAAVGARDEALALLHQACDEHDPFLIFALYGVPTTARLREDPRFAEIRERMGLPSSQSRRVSSTDPGRQPGDDRNQGAI
;
A
#
# COMPACT_ATOMS: atom_id res chain seq x y z
N GLY A 1 -20.22 -7.72 10.44
CA GLY A 1 -19.24 -6.79 9.85
C GLY A 1 -18.26 -6.40 10.93
N GLN A 2 -17.01 -6.86 10.87
CA GLN A 2 -16.03 -6.54 11.88
C GLN A 2 -15.07 -5.49 11.35
N ALA A 3 -15.16 -4.32 11.97
CA ALA A 3 -14.15 -3.29 11.86
C ALA A 3 -12.84 -3.85 12.41
N VAL A 4 -11.86 -4.00 11.52
CA VAL A 4 -10.51 -4.36 11.90
C VAL A 4 -9.88 -3.12 12.48
N VAL A 5 -9.68 -3.12 13.79
CA VAL A 5 -8.86 -2.11 14.46
C VAL A 5 -7.46 -2.25 13.86
N TYR A 6 -7.00 -1.20 13.17
CA TYR A 6 -5.69 -1.18 12.53
C TYR A 6 -4.63 -1.64 13.53
N ALA A 7 -3.88 -2.67 13.15
CA ALA A 7 -2.81 -3.22 13.97
C ALA A 7 -1.75 -2.14 14.20
N ASP A 8 -1.73 -1.58 15.41
CA ASP A 8 -0.65 -0.70 15.83
C ASP A 8 0.62 -1.54 15.97
N ALA A 9 1.63 -1.21 15.16
CA ALA A 9 2.94 -1.85 15.20
C ALA A 9 3.64 -1.68 16.57
N SER A 10 3.13 -0.81 17.45
CA SER A 10 3.61 -0.67 18.83
C SER A 10 3.19 -1.82 19.77
N LYS A 11 2.28 -2.70 19.34
CA LYS A 11 1.70 -3.77 20.17
C LYS A 11 1.78 -5.16 19.53
N PRO A 12 2.98 -5.73 19.35
CA PRO A 12 3.17 -6.99 18.63
C PRO A 12 2.47 -8.19 19.27
N ASN A 13 2.31 -8.24 20.60
CA ASN A 13 1.64 -9.35 21.28
C ASN A 13 0.12 -9.34 21.05
N GLU A 14 -0.51 -8.16 21.08
CA GLU A 14 -1.94 -8.03 20.74
C GLU A 14 -2.17 -8.38 19.27
N ALA A 15 -1.30 -7.93 18.37
CA ALA A 15 -1.37 -8.28 16.95
C ALA A 15 -1.23 -9.79 16.70
N ARG A 16 -0.36 -10.50 17.45
CA ARG A 16 -0.26 -11.97 17.37
C ARG A 16 -1.56 -12.65 17.78
N ALA A 17 -2.14 -12.27 18.91
CA ALA A 17 -3.39 -12.87 19.40
C ALA A 17 -4.55 -12.66 18.42
N ILE A 18 -4.69 -11.44 17.87
CA ILE A 18 -5.72 -11.13 16.87
C ILE A 18 -5.47 -11.90 15.58
N ARG A 19 -4.21 -11.98 15.11
CA ARG A 19 -3.85 -12.77 13.93
C ARG A 19 -4.25 -14.23 14.12
N ASP A 20 -3.84 -14.85 15.22
CA ASP A 20 -4.06 -16.28 15.46
C ASP A 20 -5.56 -16.60 15.52
N GLU A 21 -6.35 -15.72 16.14
CA GLU A 21 -7.80 -15.83 16.15
C GLU A 21 -8.41 -15.67 14.75
N LEU A 22 -7.95 -14.69 13.97
CA LEU A 22 -8.45 -14.49 12.60
C LEU A 22 -8.03 -15.60 11.63
N VAL A 23 -6.84 -16.18 11.79
CA VAL A 23 -6.40 -17.37 11.04
C VAL A 23 -7.26 -18.58 11.41
N ARG A 24 -7.58 -18.77 12.70
CA ARG A 24 -8.50 -19.83 13.13
C ARG A 24 -9.89 -19.64 12.53
N ARG A 25 -10.36 -18.39 12.44
CA ARG A 25 -11.65 -18.05 11.85
C ARG A 25 -11.66 -18.18 10.34
N SER A 26 -10.56 -17.88 9.65
CA SER A 26 -10.45 -18.02 8.20
C SER A 26 -10.67 -19.46 7.71
N GLN A 27 -10.48 -20.45 8.60
CA GLN A 27 -10.81 -21.86 8.33
C GLN A 27 -12.31 -22.15 8.24
N ARG A 28 -13.17 -21.25 8.73
CA ARG A 28 -14.63 -21.46 8.83
C ARG A 28 -15.45 -20.36 8.18
N GLU A 29 -14.90 -19.17 8.02
CA GLU A 29 -15.55 -18.04 7.40
C GLU A 29 -14.54 -17.19 6.63
N TYR A 30 -15.02 -16.45 5.65
CA TYR A 30 -14.14 -15.55 4.90
C TYR A 30 -13.60 -14.45 5.81
N VAL A 31 -12.28 -14.35 5.85
CA VAL A 31 -11.54 -13.25 6.47
C VAL A 31 -10.72 -12.58 5.39
N GLN A 32 -10.83 -11.25 5.30
CA GLN A 32 -10.14 -10.47 4.27
C GLN A 32 -8.62 -10.73 4.31
N PRO A 33 -8.01 -11.19 3.20
CA PRO A 33 -6.58 -11.48 3.14
C PRO A 33 -5.73 -10.26 3.50
N THR A 34 -6.14 -9.04 3.13
CA THR A 34 -5.40 -7.83 3.48
C THR A 34 -5.32 -7.61 5.00
N THR A 35 -6.38 -7.96 5.73
CA THR A 35 -6.39 -7.84 7.19
C THR A 35 -5.38 -8.79 7.83
N LEU A 36 -5.37 -10.05 7.40
CA LEU A 36 -4.40 -11.04 7.86
C LEU A 36 -2.97 -10.62 7.49
N ALA A 37 -2.78 -10.03 6.31
CA ALA A 37 -1.49 -9.54 5.87
C ALA A 37 -0.95 -8.42 6.77
N MET A 38 -1.77 -7.43 7.12
CA MET A 38 -1.37 -6.33 7.99
C MET A 38 -0.97 -6.80 9.39
N LEU A 39 -1.73 -7.74 9.96
CA LEU A 39 -1.41 -8.34 11.25
C LEU A 39 -0.12 -9.18 11.19
N SER A 40 0.06 -9.96 10.12
CA SER A 40 1.28 -10.74 9.89
C SER A 40 2.51 -9.83 9.77
N ALA A 41 2.37 -8.70 9.07
CA ALA A 41 3.43 -7.70 8.96
C ALA A 41 3.76 -7.05 10.33
N ALA A 42 2.75 -6.75 11.15
CA ALA A 42 2.95 -6.16 12.49
C ALA A 42 3.74 -7.07 13.44
N VAL A 43 3.63 -8.39 13.27
CA VAL A 43 4.34 -9.37 14.09
C VAL A 43 5.67 -9.82 13.49
N GLY A 44 6.08 -9.20 12.37
CA GLY A 44 7.32 -9.49 11.65
C GLY A 44 7.28 -10.72 10.73
N ALA A 45 6.12 -11.33 10.52
CA ALA A 45 5.94 -12.46 9.61
C ALA A 45 5.85 -11.98 8.14
N ARG A 46 6.99 -11.55 7.60
CA ARG A 46 7.10 -10.91 6.27
C ARG A 46 6.62 -11.80 5.13
N ASP A 47 7.04 -13.06 5.09
CA ASP A 47 6.68 -13.98 4.00
C ASP A 47 5.17 -14.29 3.98
N GLU A 48 4.59 -14.54 5.16
CA GLU A 48 3.15 -14.73 5.33
C GLU A 48 2.37 -13.49 4.88
N ALA A 49 2.82 -12.31 5.31
CA ALA A 49 2.19 -11.06 4.91
C ALA A 49 2.19 -10.86 3.39
N LEU A 50 3.32 -11.11 2.71
CA LEU A 50 3.43 -10.98 1.26
C LEU A 50 2.51 -11.98 0.54
N ALA A 51 2.51 -13.25 0.95
CA ALA A 51 1.61 -14.26 0.38
C ALA A 51 0.14 -13.82 0.46
N LEU A 52 -0.28 -13.31 1.62
CA LEU A 52 -1.64 -12.81 1.83
C LEU A 52 -1.96 -11.55 1.01
N LEU A 53 -0.97 -10.67 0.74
CA LEU A 53 -1.18 -9.53 -0.15
C LEU A 53 -1.27 -9.94 -1.63
N HIS A 54 -0.55 -10.97 -2.06
CA HIS A 54 -0.73 -11.54 -3.39
C HIS A 54 -2.12 -12.17 -3.53
N GLN A 55 -2.57 -12.92 -2.52
CA GLN A 55 -3.93 -13.45 -2.49
C GLN A 55 -4.98 -12.32 -2.50
N ALA A 56 -4.80 -11.26 -1.71
CA ALA A 56 -5.66 -10.08 -1.74
C ALA A 56 -5.74 -9.46 -3.15
N CYS A 57 -4.63 -9.45 -3.89
CA CYS A 57 -4.59 -8.98 -5.26
C CYS A 57 -5.36 -9.91 -6.22
N ASP A 58 -5.23 -11.23 -6.05
CA ASP A 58 -5.95 -12.24 -6.85
C ASP A 58 -7.46 -12.16 -6.63
N GLU A 59 -7.88 -11.91 -5.38
CA GLU A 59 -9.27 -11.83 -4.96
C GLU A 59 -9.90 -10.44 -5.18
N HIS A 60 -9.14 -9.47 -5.68
CA HIS A 60 -9.55 -8.07 -5.79
C HIS A 60 -10.06 -7.49 -4.45
N ASP A 61 -9.39 -7.83 -3.35
CA ASP A 61 -9.75 -7.37 -2.01
C ASP A 61 -9.70 -5.82 -1.96
N PRO A 62 -10.84 -5.14 -1.71
CA PRO A 62 -10.91 -3.68 -1.72
C PRO A 62 -10.04 -3.05 -0.63
N PHE A 63 -9.67 -3.80 0.43
CA PHE A 63 -8.81 -3.28 1.50
C PHE A 63 -7.33 -3.23 1.11
N LEU A 64 -6.92 -3.88 0.01
CA LEU A 64 -5.52 -3.91 -0.45
C LEU A 64 -4.92 -2.50 -0.61
N ILE A 65 -5.75 -1.51 -0.93
CA ILE A 65 -5.34 -0.10 -1.03
C ILE A 65 -4.70 0.43 0.27
N PHE A 66 -5.14 -0.01 1.44
CA PHE A 66 -4.58 0.40 2.73
C PHE A 66 -3.17 -0.14 2.93
N ALA A 67 -2.91 -1.36 2.47
CA ALA A 67 -1.58 -1.95 2.51
C ALA A 67 -0.61 -1.22 1.56
N LEU A 68 -1.11 -0.75 0.41
CA LEU A 68 -0.32 -0.06 -0.61
C LEU A 68 0.06 1.39 -0.26
N TYR A 69 -0.80 2.12 0.45
CA TYR A 69 -0.65 3.57 0.64
C TYR A 69 -0.66 4.05 2.10
N GLY A 70 -1.15 3.26 3.05
CA GLY A 70 -1.64 3.81 4.31
C GLY A 70 -0.84 3.54 5.57
N VAL A 71 -0.12 2.41 5.67
CA VAL A 71 0.32 1.92 6.99
C VAL A 71 1.84 1.81 7.14
N PRO A 72 2.43 2.31 8.26
CA PRO A 72 3.85 2.11 8.58
C PRO A 72 4.25 0.63 8.61
N THR A 73 3.32 -0.24 8.99
CA THR A 73 3.52 -1.68 9.10
C THR A 73 3.90 -2.34 7.76
N THR A 74 3.42 -1.81 6.64
CA THR A 74 3.79 -2.30 5.29
C THR A 74 5.03 -1.63 4.72
N ALA A 75 5.62 -0.64 5.42
CA ALA A 75 6.84 0.02 4.95
C ALA A 75 8.00 -0.96 4.76
N ARG A 76 8.15 -1.93 5.67
CA ARG A 76 9.16 -2.99 5.55
C ARG A 76 8.86 -3.98 4.43
N LEU A 77 7.60 -4.17 4.06
CA LEU A 77 7.22 -5.03 2.94
C LEU A 77 7.52 -4.36 1.60
N ARG A 78 7.43 -3.02 1.53
CA ARG A 78 7.73 -2.25 0.31
C ARG A 78 9.18 -2.36 -0.17
N GLU A 79 10.09 -2.81 0.69
CA GLU A 79 11.48 -3.14 0.34
C GLU A 79 11.61 -4.52 -0.33
N ASP A 80 10.57 -5.35 -0.29
CA ASP A 80 10.55 -6.66 -0.95
C ASP A 80 10.18 -6.53 -2.43
N PRO A 81 10.94 -7.12 -3.36
CA PRO A 81 10.58 -7.15 -4.78
C PRO A 81 9.19 -7.74 -5.02
N ARG A 82 8.76 -8.73 -4.23
CA ARG A 82 7.44 -9.36 -4.32
C ARG A 82 6.30 -8.35 -4.09
N PHE A 83 6.54 -7.31 -3.28
CA PHE A 83 5.54 -6.25 -3.07
C PHE A 83 5.36 -5.36 -4.32
N ALA A 84 6.42 -5.17 -5.11
CA ALA A 84 6.32 -4.38 -6.35
C ALA A 84 5.44 -5.08 -7.39
N GLU A 85 5.53 -6.40 -7.49
CA GLU A 85 4.68 -7.22 -8.38
C GLU A 85 3.19 -7.00 -8.13
N ILE A 86 2.78 -6.82 -6.88
CA ILE A 86 1.37 -6.54 -6.50
C ILE A 86 0.90 -5.22 -7.11
N ARG A 87 1.74 -4.18 -7.10
CA ARG A 87 1.41 -2.88 -7.71
C ARG A 87 1.30 -2.99 -9.22
N GLU A 88 2.21 -3.72 -9.85
CA GLU A 88 2.21 -3.95 -11.30
C GLU A 88 0.96 -4.70 -11.76
N ARG A 89 0.56 -5.75 -11.02
CA ARG A 89 -0.66 -6.51 -11.30
C ARG A 89 -1.93 -5.67 -11.16
N MET A 90 -1.92 -4.66 -10.29
CA MET A 90 -3.00 -3.68 -10.13
C MET A 90 -2.95 -2.54 -11.16
N GLY A 91 -1.95 -2.51 -12.06
CA GLY A 91 -1.76 -1.41 -13.01
C GLY A 91 -1.35 -0.09 -12.35
N LEU A 92 -0.86 -0.13 -11.11
CA LEU A 92 -0.42 1.05 -10.38
C LEU A 92 1.06 1.36 -10.69
N PRO A 93 1.44 2.64 -10.83
CA PRO A 93 2.84 2.98 -11.08
C PRO A 93 3.72 2.45 -9.96
N SER A 94 4.82 1.79 -10.32
CA SER A 94 5.85 1.39 -9.38
C SER A 94 6.38 2.67 -8.70
N SER A 95 6.53 2.64 -7.38
CA SER A 95 6.93 3.82 -6.59
C SER A 95 8.35 4.32 -6.89
N GLN A 96 9.03 3.76 -7.90
CA GLN A 96 10.39 4.12 -8.31
C GLN A 96 10.49 5.12 -9.47
N SER A 97 9.37 5.69 -9.95
CA SER A 97 9.44 6.82 -10.89
C SER A 97 8.85 8.10 -10.31
N ARG A 98 9.54 8.63 -9.29
CA ARG A 98 9.61 10.09 -9.08
C ARG A 98 11.06 10.53 -9.27
N ARG A 99 11.65 10.21 -10.41
CA ARG A 99 12.73 11.04 -10.94
C ARG A 99 12.06 12.19 -11.67
N VAL A 100 12.02 13.30 -10.94
CA VAL A 100 12.00 14.69 -11.43
C VAL A 100 12.36 14.78 -12.92
N SER A 101 11.36 15.05 -13.76
CA SER A 101 11.55 15.78 -15.01
C SER A 101 11.29 17.27 -14.72
N SER A 102 12.16 17.87 -13.90
CA SER A 102 12.38 19.31 -13.94
C SER A 102 13.33 19.55 -15.11
N THR A 103 12.80 19.97 -16.25
CA THR A 103 13.44 20.87 -17.20
C THR A 103 12.35 21.24 -18.21
N ASP A 104 11.50 22.20 -17.86
CA ASP A 104 10.95 23.10 -18.86
C ASP A 104 11.70 24.44 -18.72
N PRO A 105 12.75 24.70 -19.51
CA PRO A 105 13.38 26.00 -19.61
C PRO A 105 12.70 26.73 -20.78
N GLY A 106 11.39 26.98 -20.69
CA GLY A 106 10.59 27.38 -21.85
C GLY A 106 9.68 28.57 -21.66
N ARG A 107 9.48 29.09 -20.43
CA ARG A 107 8.60 30.25 -20.22
C ARG A 107 9.42 31.50 -19.90
N GLN A 108 9.87 32.19 -20.96
CA GLN A 108 10.30 33.58 -20.83
C GLN A 108 9.10 34.45 -20.40
N PRO A 109 9.24 35.28 -19.35
CA PRO A 109 8.33 36.38 -19.10
C PRO A 109 8.80 37.61 -19.90
N GLY A 110 7.95 38.11 -20.79
CA GLY A 110 8.15 39.38 -21.47
C GLY A 110 7.29 39.48 -22.72
N ASP A 111 6.27 40.34 -22.70
CA ASP A 111 6.45 41.71 -23.15
C ASP A 111 5.16 42.51 -22.91
N ASP A 112 5.15 43.28 -21.82
CA ASP A 112 4.27 44.43 -21.68
C ASP A 112 4.74 45.50 -22.67
N ARG A 113 4.14 45.56 -23.87
CA ARG A 113 4.01 46.77 -24.70
C ARG A 113 3.27 46.49 -26.02
N ASN A 114 2.04 46.96 -26.13
CA ASN A 114 1.66 47.69 -27.35
C ASN A 114 0.64 48.80 -27.02
N GLN A 115 1.18 50.01 -26.92
CA GLN A 115 0.46 51.27 -27.05
C GLN A 115 0.38 51.63 -28.54
N GLY A 116 -0.82 51.96 -29.01
CA GLY A 116 -1.05 53.11 -29.89
C GLY A 116 -1.14 52.90 -31.41
N ALA A 117 -2.14 53.61 -31.97
CA ALA A 117 -2.34 54.01 -33.37
C ALA A 117 -2.70 52.88 -34.36
N ILE A 118 -3.83 52.93 -35.07
CA ILE A 118 -4.36 54.02 -35.91
C ILE A 118 -5.89 54.04 -35.94
#